data_AF-A0A2E7X7S1-F1
#
_entry.id   AF-A0A2E7X7S1-F1
#
_cell.length_a   1.000
_cell.length_b   1.000
_cell.length_c   1.000
_cell.angle_alpha   90.00
_cell.angle_beta   90.00
_cell.angle_gamma   90.00
#
_symmetry.space_group_name_H-M   'P 1'
#
loop_
_entity.id
_entity.type
_entity.pdbx_description
1 polymer ?
#
loop_
_entity_poly.entity_id
_entity_poly.type
_entity_poly.pdbx_seq_one_letter_code
_entity_poly.pdbx_strand_id
1 'polypeptide(L)' 'MTETLDTTTIDEIKAIIDRGLGTTKSRELIASSEVADMLLDLRLLLATSDADLEASPLN' A
#
# COMPACT_ATOMS: atom_id res chain seq x y z
N MET A 1 -20.19 6.92 2.06
CA MET A 1 -20.37 5.53 1.65
C MET A 1 -19.01 4.89 1.82
N THR A 2 -18.83 3.91 2.71
CA THR A 2 -17.54 3.21 2.82
C THR A 2 -17.46 2.25 1.64
N GLU A 3 -16.84 2.70 0.55
CA GLU A 3 -16.37 1.81 -0.50
C GLU A 3 -15.47 0.77 0.17
N THR A 4 -15.92 -0.48 0.13
CA THR A 4 -15.16 -1.59 0.68
C THR A 4 -14.03 -1.84 -0.30
N LEU A 5 -12.85 -1.27 -0.01
CA LEU A 5 -11.63 -1.60 -0.74
C LEU A 5 -11.55 -3.13 -0.82
N ASP A 6 -11.38 -3.65 -2.03
CA ASP A 6 -11.45 -5.08 -2.29
C ASP A 6 -10.52 -5.82 -1.31
N THR A 7 -11.02 -6.88 -0.66
CA THR A 7 -10.35 -7.45 0.53
C THR A 7 -8.95 -7.97 0.17
N THR A 8 -8.77 -8.40 -1.08
CA THR A 8 -7.49 -8.81 -1.68
C THR A 8 -6.46 -7.68 -1.73
N THR A 9 -6.87 -6.48 -2.11
CA THR A 9 -6.01 -5.28 -2.15
C THR A 9 -5.52 -4.89 -0.76
N ILE A 10 -6.39 -4.96 0.24
CA ILE A 10 -6.04 -4.65 1.62
C ILE A 10 -4.96 -5.61 2.14
N ASP A 11 -5.05 -6.89 1.80
CA ASP A 11 -4.08 -7.89 2.24
C ASP A 11 -2.72 -7.73 1.54
N GLU A 12 -2.68 -7.30 0.28
CA GLU A 12 -1.43 -6.93 -0.39
C GLU A 12 -0.77 -5.70 0.23
N ILE A 13 -1.55 -4.65 0.50
CA ILE A 13 -1.06 -3.45 1.20
C ILE A 13 -0.49 -3.82 2.57
N LYS A 14 -1.19 -4.66 3.34
CA LYS A 14 -0.71 -5.15 4.63
C LYS A 14 0.60 -5.93 4.51
N ALA A 15 0.73 -6.80 3.51
CA ALA A 15 1.95 -7.58 3.31
C ALA A 15 3.18 -6.69 3.01
N ILE A 16 2.99 -5.60 2.26
CA ILE A 16 4.07 -4.62 1.99
C ILE A 16 4.42 -3.86 3.27
N ILE A 17 3.41 -3.39 4.02
CA ILE A 17 3.61 -2.69 5.29
C ILE A 17 4.35 -3.60 6.29
N ASP A 18 3.93 -4.85 6.46
CA ASP A 18 4.53 -5.78 7.41
C ASP A 18 5.99 -6.09 7.06
N ARG A 19 6.30 -6.23 5.76
CA ARG A 19 7.69 -6.41 5.29
C ARG A 19 8.54 -5.18 5.61
N GLY A 20 8.03 -4.00 5.29
CA GLY A 20 8.72 -2.73 5.53
C GLY A 20 8.91 -2.43 7.02
N LEU A 21 7.91 -2.72 7.84
CA LEU A 21 8.00 -2.57 9.30
C LEU A 21 8.94 -3.60 9.91
N GLY A 22 9.00 -4.83 9.38
CA GLY A 22 9.95 -5.86 9.83
C GLY A 22 11.41 -5.47 9.61
N THR A 23 11.73 -4.90 8.45
CA THR A 23 13.07 -4.37 8.15
C THR A 23 13.39 -3.13 8.97
N THR A 24 12.43 -2.22 9.10
CA THR A 24 12.55 -0.99 9.89
C THR A 24 12.80 -1.29 11.37
N LYS A 25 12.05 -2.24 11.95
CA LYS A 25 12.14 -2.63 13.36
C LYS A 25 13.45 -3.35 13.70
N SER A 26 14.09 -3.98 12.73
CA SER A 26 15.37 -4.68 12.90
C SER A 26 16.59 -3.76 12.75
N ARG A 27 16.40 -2.52 12.28
CA ARG A 27 17.49 -1.58 11.98
C ARG A 27 17.34 -0.32 12.85
N GLU A 28 18.41 0.07 13.55
CA GLU A 28 18.43 1.30 14.34
C GLU A 28 18.45 2.57 13.46
N LEU A 29 18.99 2.47 12.25
CA LEU A 29 19.08 3.57 11.27
C LEU A 29 18.72 3.07 9.88
N ILE A 30 17.89 3.85 9.18
CA ILE A 30 17.38 3.54 7.85
C ILE A 30 17.56 4.78 6.99
N ALA A 31 17.95 4.59 5.73
CA ALA A 31 18.08 5.71 4.81
C ALA A 31 16.69 6.31 4.50
N SER A 32 16.59 7.63 4.51
CA SER A 32 15.33 8.32 4.15
C SER A 32 14.83 7.97 2.75
N SER A 33 15.74 7.59 1.85
CA SER A 33 15.39 7.09 0.50
C SER A 33 14.62 5.77 0.55
N GLU A 34 15.01 4.83 1.42
CA GLU A 34 14.35 3.53 1.58
C GLU A 34 12.92 3.70 2.12
N VAL A 35 12.71 4.68 3.00
CA VAL A 35 11.38 5.07 3.48
C VAL A 35 10.55 5.71 2.37
N ALA A 36 11.16 6.59 1.56
CA ALA A 36 10.47 7.26 0.46
C ALA A 36 10.02 6.27 -0.63
N ASP A 37 10.86 5.29 -0.96
CA ASP A 37 10.55 4.25 -1.94
C ASP A 37 9.38 3.38 -1.45
N MET A 38 9.39 2.96 -0.19
CA MET A 38 8.29 2.19 0.39
C MET A 38 6.96 2.97 0.40
N LEU A 39 6.99 4.26 0.71
CA LEU A 39 5.81 5.12 0.66
C LEU A 39 5.30 5.33 -0.78
N LEU A 40 6.21 5.37 -1.75
CA LEU A 40 5.86 5.46 -3.17
C LEU A 40 5.18 4.17 -3.65
N ASP A 41 5.70 3.01 -3.27
CA ASP A 41 5.10 1.70 -3.59
C ASP A 41 3.67 1.59 -3.03
N LEU A 42 3.47 1.98 -1.77
CA LEU A 42 2.14 2.01 -1.15
C LEU A 42 1.19 2.96 -1.88
N ARG A 43 1.68 4.14 -2.28
CA ARG A 43 0.87 5.11 -3.03
C ARG A 43 0.47 4.58 -4.39
N LEU A 44 1.37 3.92 -5.11
CA LEU A 44 1.08 3.33 -6.42
C LEU A 44 0.03 2.22 -6.29
N LEU A 45 0.18 1.32 -5.31
CA LEU A 45 -0.77 0.24 -5.06
C LEU A 45 -2.17 0.76 -4.65
N LEU A 46 -2.23 1.81 -3.84
CA LEU A 46 -3.49 2.48 -3.50
C LEU A 46 -4.12 3.16 -4.73
N ALA A 47 -3.33 3.83 -5.56
CA ALA A 47 -3.82 4.53 -6.75
C ALA A 47 -4.33 3.58 -7.84
N THR A 48 -3.72 2.39 -8.00
CA THR A 48 -4.25 1.37 -8.92
C THR A 48 -5.59 0.84 -8.44
N SER A 49 -5.77 0.75 -7.12
CA SER A 49 -7.01 0.31 -6.50
C SER A 49 -8.15 1.31 -6.69
N ASP A 50 -7.87 2.61 -6.53
CA ASP A 50 -8.84 3.67 -6.80
C ASP A 50 -9.23 3.70 -8.29
N ALA A 51 -8.28 3.46 -9.21
CA ALA A 51 -8.56 3.42 -10.64
C ALA A 51 -9.44 2.23 -11.06
N ASP A 52 -9.26 1.07 -10.44
CA ASP A 52 -10.09 -0.13 -10.69
C ASP A 52 -11.51 0.02 -10.10
N LEU A 53 -11.66 0.77 -9.00
CA LEU A 53 -12.96 1.13 -8.43
C LEU A 53 -13.75 2.09 -9.36
N GLU A 54 -13.08 3.11 -9.91
CA GLU A 54 -13.69 4.08 -10.84
C GLU A 54 -14.04 3.47 -12.21
N ALA A 55 -13.33 2.42 -12.64
CA ALA A 55 -13.55 1.76 -13.94
C ALA A 55 -14.67 0.71 -13.93
N SER A 56 -15.21 0.35 -12.75
CA SER A 56 -16.31 -0.61 -12.63
C SER A 56 -17.65 0.02 -13.04
N PRO A 57 -18.32 -0.43 -14.12
CA PRO A 57 -19.59 0.15 -14.56
C PRO A 57 -20.72 -0.44 -13.73
N LEU A 58 -20.89 0.06 -12.51
CA LEU A 58 -22.09 -0.15 -11.69
C LEU A 58 -22.42 1.14 -10.96
N ASN A 59 -23.09 2.04 -11.69
CA ASN A 59 -23.99 3.04 -11.12
C ASN A 59 -25.32 2.98 -11.90
#